data_AF-A0A811MCW3-F1
#
_entry.id   AF-A0A811MCW3-F1
#
_cell.length_a   1.000
_cell.length_b   1.000
_cell.length_c   1.000
_cell.angle_alpha   90.00
_cell.angle_beta   90.00
_cell.angle_gamma   90.00
#
_symmetry.space_group_name_H-M   'P 1'
#
loop_
_entity.id
_entity.type
_entity.pdbx_description
1 polymer ?
#
loop_
_entity_poly.entity_id
_entity_poly.type
_entity_poly.pdbx_seq_one_letter_code
_entity_poly.pdbx_strand_id
1 'polypeptide(L)'
;MLRAVARCCCHWPPEAAGGGRDAVADGAAAARGGEFSMAAAQANLVMEDQAQVLASRPTRSSASTTDTAGPTPPGFAREQGGMSAEAIRSAFGAAEEEFHKQVRQEWTKRPRLAAVGSCCLLGAISGDTLYVANVGDSRAVLGRRVVGGGVAVAERLSTEHNAASEEVRRELAALNPDDAQIVVHARGSWRVKGIIQVSRSIGDFYLKKPEYSLDPLFRQVGAPIPLKRPALSAEPSVQVRKLKPNDLFLIFASDGLWEHLSDDDAVQIVFKNPRTGIANRLVKAALKEATRKREVRYRDLRTIDRGVRRHFHDDISVVVVYLDRHRERRHTRVIDSSSNCTSAPVDIYSNAHQSVEPLHAYKS
;
A
#
# COMPACT_ATOMS: atom_id res chain seq x y z
N MET A 1 23.26 -0.10 -1.75
CA MET A 1 22.88 1.31 -1.47
C MET A 1 21.44 1.48 -1.90
N LEU A 2 20.56 1.76 -0.94
CA LEU A 2 19.11 1.89 -1.11
C LEU A 2 18.77 3.16 -1.88
N ARG A 3 17.96 3.06 -2.93
CA ARG A 3 17.64 4.18 -3.84
C ARG A 3 16.20 4.65 -3.76
N ALA A 4 15.29 3.75 -3.42
CA ALA A 4 13.87 4.04 -3.23
C ALA A 4 13.27 2.97 -2.33
N VAL A 5 12.45 3.38 -1.37
CA VAL A 5 11.48 2.52 -0.68
C VAL A 5 10.10 3.05 -1.01
N ALA A 6 9.21 2.24 -1.57
CA ALA A 6 7.79 2.55 -1.69
C ALA A 6 7.02 1.63 -0.74
N ARG A 7 6.18 2.22 0.10
CA ARG A 7 5.31 1.50 1.04
C ARG A 7 3.87 1.87 0.75
N CYS A 8 2.98 0.88 0.76
CA CYS A 8 1.52 1.07 0.79
C CYS A 8 0.97 0.19 1.91
N CYS A 9 0.28 0.81 2.88
CA CYS A 9 -0.34 0.14 4.02
C CYS A 9 -1.80 0.49 4.11
N CYS A 10 -2.67 -0.51 4.18
CA CYS A 10 -4.09 -0.32 4.44
C CYS A 10 -4.33 -0.50 5.95
N HIS A 11 -5.09 0.36 6.62
CA HIS A 11 -5.65 0.14 7.98
C HIS A 11 -4.66 0.21 9.17
N TRP A 12 -3.74 1.18 9.19
CA TRP A 12 -2.88 1.46 10.38
C TRP A 12 -3.50 2.53 11.31
N PRO A 13 -3.53 2.35 12.64
CA PRO A 13 -4.15 3.33 13.53
C PRO A 13 -3.34 4.65 13.56
N PRO A 14 -3.98 5.81 13.33
CA PRO A 14 -3.29 7.10 13.24
C PRO A 14 -2.62 7.52 14.56
N GLU A 15 -3.07 7.01 15.71
CA GLU A 15 -2.57 7.38 17.04
C GLU A 15 -1.21 6.74 17.40
N ALA A 16 -0.69 5.83 16.57
CA ALA A 16 0.66 5.26 16.73
C ALA A 16 1.75 6.05 15.97
N ALA A 17 1.36 7.09 15.21
CA ALA A 17 2.29 8.00 14.54
C ALA A 17 2.28 9.35 15.27
N GLY A 18 3.39 9.71 15.90
CA GLY A 18 3.59 11.03 16.48
C GLY A 18 3.35 12.11 15.42
N GLY A 19 2.60 13.15 15.79
CA GLY A 19 2.15 14.21 14.89
C GLY A 19 3.28 14.83 14.06
N GLY A 20 3.32 14.49 12.77
CA GLY A 20 4.18 15.08 11.76
C GLY A 20 3.31 15.80 10.74
N ARG A 21 3.61 17.08 10.51
CA ARG A 21 2.83 18.01 9.68
C ARG A 21 2.65 17.50 8.24
N ASP A 22 1.42 17.60 7.75
CA ASP A 22 1.02 17.31 6.36
C ASP A 22 1.80 18.18 5.37
N ALA A 23 2.70 17.56 4.61
CA ALA A 23 3.36 18.20 3.47
C ALA A 23 2.62 17.82 2.17
N VAL A 24 1.96 18.83 1.60
CA VAL A 24 1.22 18.81 0.34
C VAL A 24 2.20 18.61 -0.82
N ALA A 25 2.00 17.59 -1.67
CA ALA A 25 2.73 17.43 -2.92
C ALA A 25 1.77 17.27 -4.09
N ASP A 26 1.21 18.38 -4.58
CA ASP A 26 0.55 18.41 -5.88
C ASP A 26 1.65 18.66 -6.94
N GLY A 27 2.26 17.58 -7.43
CA GLY A 27 3.36 17.65 -8.38
C GLY A 27 4.15 16.35 -8.51
N ALA A 28 4.82 16.16 -9.64
CA ALA A 28 5.87 15.14 -9.75
C ALA A 28 6.97 15.46 -8.73
N ALA A 29 6.96 14.79 -7.59
CA ALA A 29 7.99 14.98 -6.58
C ALA A 29 9.28 14.29 -7.06
N ALA A 30 10.35 15.08 -7.20
CA ALA A 30 11.65 14.57 -7.61
C ALA A 30 12.37 13.95 -6.40
N ALA A 31 12.41 12.62 -6.30
CA ALA A 31 13.37 11.93 -5.45
C ALA A 31 14.64 11.61 -6.24
N ARG A 32 15.81 11.78 -5.62
CA ARG A 32 17.07 11.31 -6.22
C ARG A 32 17.17 9.78 -6.12
N GLY A 33 16.65 9.11 -7.15
CA GLY A 33 16.56 7.65 -7.29
C GLY A 33 15.66 7.24 -8.46
N GLY A 34 14.82 8.18 -8.89
CA GLY A 34 13.87 8.11 -10.00
C GLY A 34 12.81 9.17 -9.76
N GLU A 35 12.22 9.74 -10.81
CA GLU A 35 10.98 10.48 -10.64
C GLU A 35 9.91 9.52 -10.11
N PHE A 36 9.06 9.99 -9.21
CA PHE A 36 7.90 9.23 -8.78
C PHE A 36 6.65 10.09 -8.84
N SER A 37 5.51 9.44 -8.86
CA SER A 37 4.19 10.06 -8.75
C SER A 37 3.37 9.26 -7.78
N MET A 38 2.63 9.93 -6.91
CA MET A 38 1.74 9.29 -5.96
C MET A 38 0.41 10.02 -5.90
N ALA A 39 -0.66 9.28 -5.61
CA ALA A 39 -2.01 9.80 -5.46
C ALA A 39 -2.82 8.87 -4.58
N ALA A 40 -3.78 9.44 -3.86
CA ALA A 40 -4.71 8.72 -3.01
C ALA A 40 -6.16 9.19 -3.26
N ALA A 41 -7.13 8.28 -3.10
CA ALA A 41 -8.56 8.60 -3.10
C ALA A 41 -9.23 7.96 -1.90
N GLN A 42 -9.90 8.77 -1.08
CA GLN A 42 -10.62 8.28 0.09
C GLN A 42 -12.03 7.84 -0.29
N ALA A 43 -12.43 6.63 0.10
CA ALA A 43 -13.79 6.13 0.05
C ALA A 43 -14.39 5.93 1.45
N ASN A 44 -13.58 5.41 2.38
CA ASN A 44 -13.98 5.11 3.75
C ASN A 44 -14.22 6.39 4.55
N LEU A 45 -14.85 6.27 5.72
CA LEU A 45 -15.07 7.42 6.60
C LEU A 45 -13.74 8.08 7.03
N VAL A 46 -12.72 7.26 7.24
CA VAL A 46 -11.33 7.64 7.51
C VAL A 46 -10.47 7.07 6.39
N MET A 47 -9.43 7.78 5.94
CA MET A 47 -8.47 7.24 4.99
C MET A 47 -7.63 6.19 5.71
N GLU A 48 -7.80 4.93 5.32
CA GLU A 48 -7.09 3.80 5.93
C GLU A 48 -5.79 3.51 5.21
N ASP A 49 -5.70 3.83 3.91
CA ASP A 49 -4.46 3.68 3.16
C ASP A 49 -3.44 4.78 3.47
N GLN A 50 -2.19 4.36 3.58
CA GLN A 50 -1.02 5.21 3.71
C GLN A 50 0.03 4.78 2.70
N ALA A 51 0.65 5.72 2.00
CA ALA A 51 1.81 5.43 1.17
C ALA A 51 2.97 6.39 1.42
N GLN A 52 4.19 5.86 1.31
CA GLN A 52 5.43 6.61 1.56
C GLN A 52 6.50 6.25 0.55
N VAL A 53 7.26 7.25 0.10
CA VAL A 53 8.49 7.08 -0.67
C VAL A 53 9.68 7.66 0.08
N LEU A 54 10.72 6.84 0.28
CA LEU A 54 12.00 7.25 0.88
C LEU A 54 13.13 7.11 -0.12
N ALA A 55 13.94 8.16 -0.29
CA ALA A 55 15.18 8.11 -1.06
C ALA A 55 16.36 8.55 -0.18
N SER A 56 17.32 7.65 0.08
CA SER A 56 18.47 7.92 0.96
C SER A 56 19.77 8.12 0.17
N ARG A 57 20.62 9.06 0.62
CA ARG A 57 22.02 9.24 0.17
C ARG A 57 22.97 8.34 0.97
N PRO A 58 24.21 8.08 0.48
CA PRO A 58 25.26 7.57 1.35
C PRO A 58 25.73 8.71 2.25
N THR A 59 25.32 8.72 3.51
CA THR A 59 26.08 9.46 4.51
C THR A 59 26.56 8.47 5.56
N ARG A 60 27.89 8.44 5.75
CA ARG A 60 28.48 7.97 7.00
C ARG A 60 27.78 8.77 8.11
N SER A 61 27.31 8.08 9.15
CA SER A 61 26.73 8.66 10.36
C SER A 61 25.52 9.59 10.16
N SER A 62 24.32 9.01 10.11
CA SER A 62 23.14 9.59 10.75
C SER A 62 22.11 8.48 10.95
N ALA A 63 21.71 8.26 12.21
CA ALA A 63 20.54 7.49 12.57
C ALA A 63 19.34 8.43 12.39
N SER A 64 18.39 8.07 11.53
CA SER A 64 17.10 8.76 11.43
C SER A 64 16.03 7.81 11.96
N THR A 65 15.58 8.07 13.19
CA THR A 65 14.36 7.48 13.73
C THR A 65 13.18 8.19 13.06
N THR A 66 12.42 7.50 12.21
CA THR A 66 11.17 8.01 11.64
C THR A 66 10.01 7.30 12.32
N ASP A 67 9.15 8.05 13.02
CA ASP A 67 7.92 7.61 13.71
C ASP A 67 6.79 7.19 12.73
N THR A 68 7.12 6.38 11.74
CA THR A 68 6.13 5.69 10.88
C THR A 68 6.06 4.24 11.31
N ALA A 69 5.02 3.91 12.08
CA ALA A 69 4.80 2.61 12.69
C ALA A 69 4.53 1.50 11.64
N GLY A 70 5.60 0.94 11.12
CA GLY A 70 5.62 -0.37 10.48
C GLY A 70 6.97 -0.63 9.83
N PRO A 71 7.13 -1.70 9.04
CA PRO A 71 8.45 -2.20 8.71
C PRO A 71 9.24 -1.14 7.93
N THR A 72 10.31 -0.62 8.54
CA THR A 72 11.24 0.32 7.91
C THR A 72 12.58 -0.39 7.64
N PRO A 73 12.83 -0.82 6.39
CA PRO A 73 14.07 -1.49 6.01
C PRO A 73 15.37 -0.69 6.23
N PRO A 74 15.43 0.66 6.14
CA PRO A 74 16.71 1.39 6.18
C PRO A 74 17.49 1.25 7.50
N GLY A 75 16.78 1.20 8.64
CA GLY A 75 17.40 0.96 9.96
C GLY A 75 17.88 -0.48 10.09
N PHE A 76 16.99 -1.43 9.79
CA PHE A 76 17.26 -2.88 9.88
C PHE A 76 18.38 -3.37 8.96
N ALA A 77 18.44 -2.86 7.72
CA ALA A 77 19.45 -3.26 6.74
C ALA A 77 20.88 -2.86 7.16
N ARG A 78 21.02 -1.79 7.95
CA ARG A 78 22.32 -1.36 8.48
C ARG A 78 22.81 -2.28 9.60
N GLU A 79 21.89 -2.73 10.45
CA GLU A 79 22.20 -3.63 11.57
C GLU A 79 22.54 -5.05 11.08
N GLN A 80 21.93 -5.51 9.98
CA GLN A 80 22.16 -6.85 9.41
C GLN A 80 23.17 -6.92 8.25
N GLY A 81 23.98 -5.87 8.03
CA GLY A 81 25.07 -5.91 7.04
C GLY A 81 24.67 -5.75 5.57
N GLY A 82 23.44 -5.34 5.27
CA GLY A 82 22.97 -5.05 3.91
C GLY A 82 21.48 -5.30 3.70
N MET A 83 21.02 -5.06 2.47
CA MET A 83 19.64 -5.41 2.09
C MET A 83 19.58 -6.85 1.60
N SER A 84 18.80 -7.69 2.28
CA SER A 84 18.53 -9.09 1.93
C SER A 84 17.04 -9.42 2.11
N ALA A 85 16.61 -10.57 1.60
CA ALA A 85 15.24 -11.03 1.83
C ALA A 85 14.99 -11.33 3.31
N GLU A 86 16.00 -11.86 4.00
CA GLU A 86 15.98 -12.17 5.43
C GLU A 86 15.85 -10.90 6.27
N ALA A 87 16.59 -9.85 5.94
CA ALA A 87 16.47 -8.55 6.61
C ALA A 87 15.08 -7.95 6.44
N ILE A 88 14.45 -8.12 5.27
CA ILE A 88 13.07 -7.68 5.04
C ILE A 88 12.08 -8.51 5.88
N ARG A 89 12.18 -9.85 5.88
CA ARG A 89 11.32 -10.70 6.72
C ARG A 89 11.46 -10.35 8.19
N SER A 90 12.70 -10.15 8.66
CA SER A 90 13.00 -9.74 10.03
C SER A 90 12.35 -8.39 10.37
N ALA A 91 12.35 -7.43 9.44
CA ALA A 91 11.69 -6.14 9.65
C ALA A 91 10.16 -6.25 9.76
N PHE A 92 9.52 -7.12 8.95
CA PHE A 92 8.09 -7.41 9.07
C PHE A 92 7.78 -8.10 10.40
N GLY A 93 8.57 -9.09 10.81
CA GLY A 93 8.42 -9.77 12.10
C GLY A 93 8.60 -8.84 13.29
N ALA A 94 9.57 -7.92 13.23
CA ALA A 94 9.77 -6.91 14.27
C ALA A 94 8.59 -5.92 14.35
N ALA A 95 8.02 -5.51 13.21
CA ALA A 95 6.85 -4.65 13.18
C ALA A 95 5.61 -5.34 13.77
N GLU A 96 5.39 -6.62 13.46
CA GLU A 96 4.34 -7.45 14.05
C GLU A 96 4.49 -7.55 15.58
N GLU A 97 5.69 -7.88 16.07
CA GLU A 97 5.91 -8.08 17.51
C GLU A 97 5.81 -6.78 18.32
N GLU A 98 6.27 -5.64 17.77
CA GLU A 98 6.10 -4.35 18.46
C GLU A 98 4.62 -3.96 18.53
N PHE A 99 3.85 -4.17 17.45
CA PHE A 99 2.41 -3.91 17.48
C PHE A 99 1.67 -4.87 18.43
N HIS A 100 2.06 -6.14 18.47
CA HIS A 100 1.52 -7.11 19.41
C HIS A 100 1.77 -6.71 20.87
N LYS A 101 2.97 -6.22 21.18
CA LYS A 101 3.32 -5.71 22.50
C LYS A 101 2.42 -4.54 22.89
N GLN A 102 2.15 -3.61 21.96
CA GLN A 102 1.19 -2.53 22.20
C GLN A 102 -0.22 -3.07 22.48
N VAL A 103 -0.72 -4.00 21.65
CA VAL A 103 -2.04 -4.64 21.84
C VAL A 103 -2.13 -5.33 23.20
N ARG A 104 -1.09 -6.03 23.63
CA ARG A 104 -1.05 -6.65 24.96
C ARG A 104 -1.12 -5.62 26.09
N GLN A 105 -0.40 -4.51 25.97
CA GLN A 105 -0.38 -3.44 26.98
C GLN A 105 -1.72 -2.69 27.06
N GLU A 106 -2.40 -2.52 25.92
CA GLU A 106 -3.65 -1.77 25.83
C GLU A 106 -4.91 -2.67 25.87
N TRP A 107 -4.77 -4.00 25.93
CA TRP A 107 -5.88 -4.96 25.78
C TRP A 107 -7.10 -4.65 26.64
N THR A 108 -6.91 -4.36 27.93
CA THR A 108 -8.00 -4.10 28.87
C THR A 108 -8.66 -2.74 28.67
N LYS A 109 -7.96 -1.77 28.09
CA LYS A 109 -8.45 -0.40 27.85
C LYS A 109 -9.05 -0.25 26.46
N ARG A 110 -8.46 -0.92 25.48
CA ARG A 110 -8.77 -0.79 24.04
C ARG A 110 -8.77 -2.17 23.37
N PRO A 111 -9.71 -3.06 23.70
CA PRO A 111 -9.76 -4.41 23.13
C PRO A 111 -9.92 -4.41 21.60
N ARG A 112 -10.50 -3.35 21.02
CA ARG A 112 -10.58 -3.18 19.56
C ARG A 112 -9.23 -3.16 18.86
N LEU A 113 -8.14 -2.81 19.55
CA LEU A 113 -6.81 -2.77 18.96
C LEU A 113 -6.34 -4.15 18.46
N ALA A 114 -6.84 -5.25 19.04
CA ALA A 114 -6.52 -6.60 18.58
C ALA A 114 -7.19 -6.97 17.24
N ALA A 115 -8.21 -6.22 16.81
CA ALA A 115 -8.87 -6.38 15.51
C ALA A 115 -8.39 -5.37 14.46
N VAL A 116 -7.42 -4.53 14.81
CA VAL A 116 -6.75 -3.67 13.84
C VAL A 116 -5.66 -4.50 13.17
N GLY A 117 -5.64 -4.49 11.84
CA GLY A 117 -4.63 -5.16 11.04
C GLY A 117 -4.41 -4.43 9.73
N SER A 118 -3.32 -4.75 9.03
CA SER A 118 -2.86 -4.00 7.88
C SER A 118 -2.22 -4.88 6.81
N CYS A 119 -2.61 -4.65 5.56
CA CYS A 119 -1.84 -5.10 4.40
C CYS A 119 -0.59 -4.22 4.28
N CYS A 120 0.53 -4.78 3.82
CA CYS A 120 1.76 -4.03 3.62
C CYS A 120 2.49 -4.52 2.36
N LEU A 121 2.58 -3.63 1.37
CA LEU A 121 3.39 -3.80 0.18
C LEU A 121 4.63 -2.92 0.28
N LEU A 122 5.81 -3.53 0.12
CA LEU A 122 7.10 -2.89 0.20
C LEU A 122 7.90 -3.14 -1.08
N GLY A 123 8.37 -2.07 -1.71
CA GLY A 123 9.40 -2.13 -2.75
C GLY A 123 10.69 -1.48 -2.28
N ALA A 124 11.84 -2.13 -2.48
CA ALA A 124 13.15 -1.58 -2.15
C ALA A 124 14.15 -1.82 -3.29
N ILE A 125 14.90 -0.81 -3.70
CA ILE A 125 15.96 -0.94 -4.72
C ILE A 125 17.32 -0.72 -4.08
N SER A 126 18.17 -1.74 -4.05
CA SER A 126 19.57 -1.63 -3.60
C SER A 126 20.53 -1.97 -4.73
N GLY A 127 21.29 -0.99 -5.21
CA GLY A 127 22.14 -1.18 -6.39
C GLY A 127 21.30 -1.36 -7.66
N ASP A 128 21.38 -2.53 -8.28
CA ASP A 128 20.59 -3.01 -9.41
C ASP A 128 19.60 -4.12 -9.00
N THR A 129 19.50 -4.44 -7.70
CA THR A 129 18.58 -5.44 -7.18
C THR A 129 17.31 -4.77 -6.67
N LEU A 130 16.16 -5.23 -7.16
CA LEU A 130 14.83 -4.91 -6.66
C LEU A 130 14.36 -6.02 -5.71
N TYR A 131 13.82 -5.59 -4.57
CA TYR A 131 13.15 -6.42 -3.59
C TYR A 131 11.69 -5.97 -3.53
N VAL A 132 10.76 -6.92 -3.61
CA VAL A 132 9.33 -6.68 -3.42
C VAL A 132 8.86 -7.63 -2.33
N ALA A 133 8.31 -7.09 -1.25
CA ALA A 133 7.73 -7.86 -0.16
C ALA A 133 6.26 -7.51 0.00
N ASN A 134 5.41 -8.51 0.20
CA ASN A 134 3.97 -8.31 0.30
C ASN A 134 3.37 -9.15 1.43
N VAL A 135 2.47 -8.53 2.18
CA VAL A 135 1.55 -9.14 3.15
C VAL A 135 0.17 -8.58 2.82
N GLY A 136 -0.78 -9.45 2.44
CA GLY A 136 -2.10 -9.03 1.98
C GLY A 136 -2.24 -9.02 0.46
N ASP A 137 -3.12 -8.18 -0.06
CA ASP A 137 -3.60 -8.19 -1.45
C ASP A 137 -3.38 -6.88 -2.23
N SER A 138 -2.56 -5.98 -1.66
CA SER A 138 -1.88 -4.97 -2.46
C SER A 138 -0.96 -5.62 -3.51
N ARG A 139 -0.72 -4.92 -4.62
CA ARG A 139 0.06 -5.47 -5.75
C ARG A 139 1.10 -4.50 -6.29
N ALA A 140 2.26 -5.07 -6.64
CA ALA A 140 3.32 -4.40 -7.38
C ALA A 140 3.40 -4.93 -8.82
N VAL A 141 3.46 -4.04 -9.80
CA VAL A 141 3.53 -4.36 -11.23
C VAL A 141 4.67 -3.58 -11.89
N LEU A 142 5.48 -4.25 -12.70
CA LEU A 142 6.53 -3.67 -13.52
C LEU A 142 6.02 -3.42 -14.94
N GLY A 143 6.20 -2.20 -15.43
CA GLY A 143 6.11 -1.89 -16.85
C GLY A 143 7.45 -2.13 -17.53
N ARG A 144 7.52 -3.12 -18.43
CA ARG A 144 8.73 -3.43 -19.21
C ARG A 144 8.53 -3.13 -20.69
N ARG A 145 9.50 -2.47 -21.32
CA ARG A 145 9.51 -2.28 -22.78
C ARG A 145 9.79 -3.59 -23.50
N VAL A 146 8.97 -3.89 -24.51
CA VAL A 146 9.24 -4.99 -25.45
C VAL A 146 10.33 -4.53 -26.43
N VAL A 147 11.38 -5.33 -26.59
CA VAL A 147 12.47 -5.05 -27.53
C VAL A 147 11.92 -5.02 -28.96
N GLY A 148 12.24 -3.98 -29.72
CA GLY A 148 11.74 -3.81 -31.10
C GLY A 148 10.28 -3.36 -31.21
N GLY A 149 9.58 -3.15 -30.09
CA GLY A 149 8.18 -2.72 -30.06
C GLY A 149 7.97 -1.34 -29.43
N GLY A 150 6.95 -0.63 -29.90
CA GLY A 150 6.47 0.63 -29.31
C GLY A 150 5.54 0.45 -28.11
N VAL A 151 5.61 -0.68 -27.39
CA VAL A 151 4.65 -1.09 -26.35
C VAL A 151 5.39 -1.56 -25.09
N ALA A 152 4.78 -1.35 -23.92
CA ALA A 152 5.19 -1.95 -22.66
C ALA A 152 4.26 -3.10 -22.27
N VAL A 153 4.81 -4.14 -21.62
CA VAL A 153 4.05 -5.26 -21.05
C VAL A 153 4.09 -5.19 -19.53
N ALA A 154 3.04 -5.70 -18.89
CA ALA A 154 2.98 -5.83 -17.46
C ALA A 154 3.65 -7.13 -17.00
N GLU A 155 4.43 -7.03 -15.93
CA GLU A 155 4.93 -8.17 -15.16
C GLU A 155 4.50 -7.98 -13.70
N ARG A 156 3.78 -8.95 -13.12
CA ARG A 156 3.40 -8.90 -11.71
C ARG A 156 4.57 -9.32 -10.82
N LEU A 157 4.79 -8.58 -9.74
CA LEU A 157 5.98 -8.68 -8.90
C LEU A 157 5.70 -9.18 -7.48
N SER A 158 4.43 -9.30 -7.11
CA SER A 158 3.98 -9.66 -5.78
C SER A 158 3.01 -10.82 -5.87
N THR A 159 3.12 -11.76 -4.92
CA THR A 159 2.07 -12.74 -4.66
C THR A 159 1.00 -12.08 -3.80
N GLU A 160 -0.25 -12.12 -4.24
CA GLU A 160 -1.39 -11.64 -3.45
C GLU A 160 -1.89 -12.73 -2.51
N HIS A 161 -2.22 -12.34 -1.30
CA HIS A 161 -2.67 -13.22 -0.23
C HIS A 161 -4.17 -13.03 0.00
N ASN A 162 -4.99 -13.20 -1.03
CA ASN A 162 -6.45 -13.04 -0.98
C ASN A 162 -7.15 -14.40 -1.20
N ALA A 163 -8.15 -14.71 -0.38
CA ALA A 163 -8.94 -15.94 -0.44
C ALA A 163 -9.79 -16.08 -1.73
N ALA A 164 -9.91 -15.03 -2.55
CA ALA A 164 -10.43 -15.14 -3.91
C ALA A 164 -9.53 -16.01 -4.81
N SER A 165 -8.23 -16.11 -4.52
CA SER A 165 -7.31 -17.04 -5.19
C SER A 165 -7.54 -18.47 -4.72
N GLU A 166 -7.72 -19.39 -5.66
CA GLU A 166 -7.86 -20.82 -5.35
C GLU A 166 -6.60 -21.40 -4.69
N GLU A 167 -5.42 -20.94 -5.09
CA GLU A 167 -4.14 -21.37 -4.51
C GLU A 167 -4.07 -21.01 -3.03
N VAL A 168 -4.46 -19.79 -2.66
CA VAL A 168 -4.52 -19.34 -1.27
C VAL A 168 -5.55 -20.14 -0.47
N ARG A 169 -6.70 -20.48 -1.07
CA ARG A 169 -7.69 -21.36 -0.41
C ARG A 169 -7.13 -22.76 -0.13
N ARG A 170 -6.40 -23.33 -1.08
CA ARG A 170 -5.73 -24.64 -0.92
C ARG A 170 -4.65 -24.58 0.16
N GLU A 171 -3.82 -23.54 0.18
CA GLU A 171 -2.81 -23.30 1.23
C GLU A 171 -3.47 -23.22 2.62
N LEU A 172 -4.51 -22.40 2.77
CA LEU A 172 -5.26 -22.25 4.03
C LEU A 172 -5.83 -23.57 4.52
N ALA A 173 -6.45 -24.36 3.64
CA ALA A 173 -7.00 -25.67 3.98
C ALA A 173 -5.90 -26.68 4.35
N ALA A 174 -4.77 -26.69 3.63
CA ALA A 174 -3.64 -27.59 3.89
C ALA A 174 -2.97 -27.30 5.24
N LEU A 175 -2.83 -26.02 5.61
CA LEU A 175 -2.31 -25.61 6.92
C LEU A 175 -3.32 -25.83 8.05
N ASN A 176 -4.61 -26.00 7.72
CA ASN A 176 -5.68 -26.15 8.70
C ASN A 176 -6.65 -27.31 8.37
N PRO A 177 -6.15 -28.56 8.29
CA PRO A 177 -6.94 -29.70 7.83
C PRO A 177 -8.12 -30.07 8.75
N ASP A 178 -8.07 -29.63 10.01
CA ASP A 178 -9.07 -29.89 11.05
C ASP A 178 -9.91 -28.66 11.43
N ASP A 179 -9.91 -27.62 10.59
CA ASP A 179 -10.76 -26.43 10.71
C ASP A 179 -11.57 -26.24 9.41
N ALA A 180 -12.73 -26.88 9.34
CA ALA A 180 -13.64 -26.76 8.20
C ALA A 180 -14.18 -25.33 7.99
N GLN A 181 -13.95 -24.42 8.94
CA GLN A 181 -14.34 -23.01 8.86
C GLN A 181 -13.17 -22.10 8.50
N ILE A 182 -11.97 -22.64 8.22
CA ILE A 182 -10.77 -21.82 7.94
C ILE A 182 -11.00 -20.88 6.75
N VAL A 183 -11.65 -21.35 5.69
CA VAL A 183 -11.98 -20.55 4.52
C VAL A 183 -13.38 -20.91 4.03
N VAL A 184 -14.27 -19.92 3.99
CA VAL A 184 -15.67 -20.12 3.64
C VAL A 184 -16.16 -19.00 2.72
N HIS A 185 -17.14 -19.31 1.88
CA HIS A 185 -17.78 -18.32 1.04
C HIS A 185 -18.88 -17.60 1.84
N ALA A 186 -18.67 -16.32 2.16
CA ALA A 186 -19.55 -15.52 3.00
C ALA A 186 -19.64 -14.08 2.47
N ARG A 187 -20.84 -13.50 2.50
CA ARG A 187 -21.09 -12.12 2.07
C ARG A 187 -20.63 -11.86 0.61
N GLY A 188 -20.82 -12.84 -0.25
CA GLY A 188 -20.50 -12.76 -1.68
C GLY A 188 -19.02 -12.93 -2.04
N SER A 189 -18.14 -13.28 -1.08
CA SER A 189 -16.73 -13.56 -1.37
C SER A 189 -16.16 -14.64 -0.47
N TRP A 190 -15.01 -15.20 -0.88
CA TRP A 190 -14.25 -16.12 -0.04
C TRP A 190 -13.55 -15.37 1.08
N ARG A 191 -13.65 -15.89 2.32
CA ARG A 191 -13.13 -15.22 3.51
C ARG A 191 -12.52 -16.22 4.49
N VAL A 192 -11.41 -15.82 5.11
CA VAL A 192 -10.79 -16.52 6.23
C VAL A 192 -11.69 -16.39 7.46
N LYS A 193 -12.06 -17.54 8.05
CA LYS A 193 -13.02 -17.64 9.17
C LYS A 193 -14.37 -16.93 8.91
N GLY A 194 -14.73 -16.69 7.65
CA GLY A 194 -15.92 -15.94 7.25
C GLY A 194 -15.85 -14.43 7.48
N ILE A 195 -14.68 -13.89 7.82
CA ILE A 195 -14.51 -12.51 8.31
C ILE A 195 -13.75 -11.66 7.30
N ILE A 196 -12.49 -11.98 7.02
CA ILE A 196 -11.58 -11.16 6.20
C ILE A 196 -11.20 -11.88 4.90
N GLN A 197 -10.90 -11.15 3.83
CA GLN A 197 -10.52 -11.76 2.55
C GLN A 197 -9.04 -12.10 2.46
N VAL A 198 -8.17 -11.38 3.18
CA VAL A 198 -6.74 -11.66 3.15
C VAL A 198 -6.35 -12.85 4.04
N SER A 199 -5.37 -13.64 3.61
CA SER A 199 -4.75 -14.72 4.40
C SER A 199 -3.50 -14.28 5.15
N ARG A 200 -2.99 -13.09 4.84
CA ARG A 200 -1.83 -12.50 5.50
C ARG A 200 -2.04 -11.02 5.80
N SER A 201 -1.69 -10.59 7.00
CA SER A 201 -1.76 -9.20 7.47
C SER A 201 -0.73 -8.99 8.58
N ILE A 202 -0.31 -7.74 8.83
CA ILE A 202 0.30 -7.33 10.10
C ILE A 202 -0.85 -6.99 11.06
N GLY A 203 -0.80 -7.37 12.34
CA GLY A 203 -1.92 -7.16 13.27
C GLY A 203 -2.99 -8.24 13.19
N ASP A 204 -4.28 -7.90 13.26
CA ASP A 204 -5.39 -8.88 13.30
C ASP A 204 -5.16 -10.01 14.34
N PHE A 205 -4.64 -9.66 15.51
CA PHE A 205 -4.23 -10.66 16.50
C PHE A 205 -5.38 -11.54 16.96
N TYR A 206 -6.61 -11.05 16.93
CA TYR A 206 -7.80 -11.88 17.19
C TYR A 206 -7.95 -13.09 16.26
N LEU A 207 -7.37 -13.06 15.06
CA LEU A 207 -7.33 -14.17 14.10
C LEU A 207 -6.03 -14.98 14.16
N LYS A 208 -5.05 -14.55 14.96
CA LYS A 208 -3.75 -15.21 15.08
C LYS A 208 -3.54 -15.88 16.44
N LYS A 209 -4.19 -15.35 17.48
CA LYS A 209 -3.88 -15.62 18.88
C LYS A 209 -5.18 -15.93 19.65
N PRO A 210 -5.38 -17.20 20.06
CA PRO A 210 -6.58 -17.61 20.78
C PRO A 210 -6.82 -16.83 22.08
N GLU A 211 -5.75 -16.33 22.71
CA GLU A 211 -5.85 -15.50 23.92
C GLU A 211 -6.67 -14.23 23.72
N TYR A 212 -6.77 -13.70 22.50
CA TYR A 212 -7.64 -12.55 22.22
C TYR A 212 -9.04 -12.99 21.81
N SER A 213 -9.20 -13.93 20.88
CA SER A 213 -10.52 -14.29 20.35
C SER A 213 -11.42 -15.06 21.32
N LEU A 214 -10.84 -15.67 22.37
CA LEU A 214 -11.60 -16.40 23.40
C LEU A 214 -11.80 -15.61 24.70
N ASP A 215 -11.08 -14.49 24.87
CA ASP A 215 -11.20 -13.65 26.06
C ASP A 215 -12.58 -12.94 26.10
N PRO A 216 -13.27 -12.89 27.27
CA PRO A 216 -14.55 -12.21 27.41
C PRO A 216 -14.58 -10.75 26.92
N LEU A 217 -13.46 -10.02 27.01
CA LEU A 217 -13.33 -8.64 26.52
C LEU A 217 -13.49 -8.56 25.00
N PHE A 218 -13.15 -9.62 24.27
CA PHE A 218 -13.33 -9.65 22.82
C PHE A 218 -14.79 -9.57 22.40
N ARG A 219 -15.74 -9.91 23.28
CA ARG A 219 -17.18 -9.72 23.01
C ARG A 219 -17.56 -8.27 22.71
N GLN A 220 -16.73 -7.29 23.10
CA GLN A 220 -16.89 -5.87 22.75
C GLN A 220 -16.48 -5.56 21.30
N VAL A 221 -15.76 -6.49 20.66
CA VAL A 221 -15.19 -6.37 19.32
C VAL A 221 -15.95 -7.27 18.34
N GLY A 222 -16.22 -8.53 18.73
CA GLY A 222 -16.92 -9.50 17.89
C GLY A 222 -17.29 -10.78 18.64
N ALA A 223 -17.89 -11.72 17.90
CA ALA A 223 -18.19 -13.05 18.43
C ALA A 223 -16.91 -13.85 18.66
N PRO A 224 -16.84 -14.72 19.69
CA PRO A 224 -15.69 -15.59 19.90
C PRO A 224 -15.34 -16.41 18.66
N ILE A 225 -14.05 -16.50 18.36
CA ILE A 225 -13.55 -17.24 17.19
C ILE A 225 -12.71 -18.41 17.68
N PRO A 226 -13.20 -19.64 17.57
CA PRO A 226 -12.39 -20.81 17.89
C PRO A 226 -11.20 -20.89 16.94
N LEU A 227 -10.00 -20.79 17.51
CA LEU A 227 -8.72 -20.92 16.83
C LEU A 227 -7.92 -22.03 17.49
N LYS A 228 -7.54 -23.05 16.71
CA LYS A 228 -6.56 -24.07 17.15
C LYS A 228 -5.12 -23.64 16.85
N ARG A 229 -4.96 -22.78 15.85
CA ARG A 229 -3.71 -22.18 15.37
C ARG A 229 -4.02 -20.87 14.66
N PRO A 230 -3.00 -20.03 14.36
CA PRO A 230 -3.21 -18.78 13.65
C PRO A 230 -3.93 -19.00 12.31
N ALA A 231 -5.03 -18.29 12.07
CA ALA A 231 -5.73 -18.32 10.79
C ALA A 231 -5.07 -17.41 9.74
N LEU A 232 -4.28 -16.43 10.19
CA LEU A 232 -3.52 -15.50 9.35
C LEU A 232 -2.03 -15.58 9.66
N SER A 233 -1.20 -15.16 8.71
CA SER A 233 0.25 -15.00 8.89
C SER A 233 0.69 -13.55 8.66
N ALA A 234 1.71 -13.09 9.39
CA ALA A 234 2.39 -11.82 9.12
C ALA A 234 3.64 -11.98 8.23
N GLU A 235 3.95 -13.21 7.81
CA GLU A 235 5.15 -13.53 7.03
C GLU A 235 5.02 -13.03 5.59
N PRO A 236 5.90 -12.11 5.13
CA PRO A 236 5.83 -11.57 3.79
C PRO A 236 6.27 -12.60 2.74
N SER A 237 5.57 -12.64 1.60
CA SER A 237 6.19 -13.16 0.37
C SER A 237 7.26 -12.17 -0.08
N VAL A 238 8.49 -12.61 -0.32
CA VAL A 238 9.59 -11.73 -0.78
C VAL A 238 10.12 -12.21 -2.12
N GLN A 239 10.02 -11.37 -3.14
CA GLN A 239 10.63 -11.58 -4.45
C GLN A 239 11.86 -10.68 -4.60
N VAL A 240 12.97 -11.27 -5.02
CA VAL A 240 14.23 -10.56 -5.29
C VAL A 240 14.62 -10.76 -6.74
N ARG A 241 14.95 -9.68 -7.46
CA ARG A 241 15.45 -9.80 -8.83
C ARG A 241 16.40 -8.68 -9.22
N LYS A 242 17.15 -8.90 -10.30
CA LYS A 242 17.94 -7.86 -10.96
C LYS A 242 17.07 -7.04 -11.92
N LEU A 243 17.18 -5.72 -11.84
CA LEU A 243 16.58 -4.80 -12.78
C LEU A 243 17.30 -4.87 -14.13
N LYS A 244 16.51 -4.88 -15.20
CA LYS A 244 16.99 -4.95 -16.58
C LYS A 244 16.92 -3.57 -17.25
N PRO A 245 17.73 -3.31 -18.29
CA PRO A 245 17.71 -2.01 -18.99
C PRO A 245 16.36 -1.62 -19.61
N ASN A 246 15.48 -2.59 -19.88
CA ASN A 246 14.14 -2.37 -20.45
C ASN A 246 13.03 -2.28 -19.39
N ASP A 247 13.37 -2.37 -18.10
CA ASP A 247 12.43 -2.13 -17.00
C ASP A 247 12.22 -0.61 -16.85
N LEU A 248 11.01 -0.13 -17.09
CA LEU A 248 10.74 1.30 -17.24
C LEU A 248 10.27 1.97 -15.95
N PHE A 249 9.31 1.34 -15.28
CA PHE A 249 8.67 1.87 -14.08
C PHE A 249 8.01 0.76 -13.27
N LEU A 250 7.80 1.02 -11.98
CA LEU A 250 7.07 0.18 -11.05
C LEU A 250 5.78 0.88 -10.63
N ILE A 251 4.69 0.15 -10.51
CA ILE A 251 3.42 0.60 -9.95
C ILE A 251 3.20 -0.20 -8.67
N PHE A 252 3.10 0.48 -7.54
CA PHE A 252 2.66 -0.07 -6.26
C PHE A 252 1.29 0.50 -5.97
N ALA A 253 0.30 -0.34 -5.69
CA ALA A 253 -1.01 0.15 -5.32
C ALA A 253 -1.78 -0.82 -4.41
N SER A 254 -2.70 -0.26 -3.63
CA SER A 254 -3.70 -1.01 -2.88
C SER A 254 -4.69 -1.72 -3.81
N ASP A 255 -5.38 -2.71 -3.27
CA ASP A 255 -6.44 -3.46 -3.94
C ASP A 255 -7.53 -2.56 -4.53
N GLY A 256 -7.84 -1.42 -3.91
CA GLY A 256 -8.77 -0.42 -4.45
C GLY A 256 -8.45 0.04 -5.87
N LEU A 257 -7.18 0.00 -6.33
CA LEU A 257 -6.85 0.19 -7.74
C LEU A 257 -7.15 -1.07 -8.57
N TRP A 258 -6.67 -2.22 -8.08
CA TRP A 258 -6.63 -3.50 -8.79
C TRP A 258 -8.00 -4.19 -8.88
N GLU A 259 -9.00 -3.79 -8.09
CA GLU A 259 -10.41 -4.18 -8.26
C GLU A 259 -11.03 -3.60 -9.54
N HIS A 260 -10.42 -2.54 -10.08
CA HIS A 260 -10.96 -1.78 -11.21
C HIS A 260 -10.06 -1.82 -12.44
N LEU A 261 -8.74 -1.93 -12.31
CA LEU A 261 -7.82 -1.97 -13.44
C LEU A 261 -7.08 -3.30 -13.54
N SER A 262 -6.90 -3.78 -14.76
CA SER A 262 -5.98 -4.88 -15.05
C SER A 262 -4.52 -4.41 -14.99
N ASP A 263 -3.59 -5.34 -14.83
CA ASP A 263 -2.15 -5.05 -14.83
C ASP A 263 -1.73 -4.36 -16.14
N ASP A 264 -2.25 -4.85 -17.27
CA ASP A 264 -1.97 -4.30 -18.59
C ASP A 264 -2.57 -2.91 -18.78
N ASP A 265 -3.82 -2.66 -18.37
CA ASP A 265 -4.44 -1.34 -18.47
C ASP A 265 -3.64 -0.29 -17.68
N ALA A 266 -3.24 -0.63 -16.45
CA ALA A 266 -2.44 0.25 -15.61
C ALA A 266 -1.09 0.56 -16.27
N VAL A 267 -0.38 -0.46 -16.78
CA VAL A 267 0.89 -0.28 -17.49
C VAL A 267 0.72 0.54 -18.76
N GLN A 268 -0.34 0.31 -19.55
CA GLN A 268 -0.60 1.12 -20.75
C GLN A 268 -0.90 2.58 -20.41
N ILE A 269 -1.64 2.85 -19.34
CA ILE A 269 -1.90 4.21 -18.86
C ILE A 269 -0.57 4.90 -18.53
N VAL A 270 0.29 4.28 -17.74
CA VAL A 270 1.60 4.86 -17.37
C VAL A 270 2.49 5.05 -18.59
N PHE A 271 2.55 4.06 -19.48
CA PHE A 271 3.43 4.07 -20.63
C PHE A 271 3.06 5.10 -21.70
N LYS A 272 1.75 5.35 -21.93
CA LYS A 272 1.25 6.22 -23.01
C LYS A 272 1.03 7.68 -22.60
N ASN A 273 1.21 8.02 -21.32
CA ASN A 273 0.89 9.36 -20.81
C ASN A 273 2.13 10.05 -20.20
N PRO A 274 2.13 11.38 -20.09
CA PRO A 274 3.17 12.11 -19.38
C PRO A 274 3.32 11.67 -17.92
N ARG A 275 4.54 11.75 -17.39
CA ARG A 275 4.85 11.36 -16.01
C ARG A 275 4.15 12.22 -14.97
N THR A 276 3.98 13.51 -15.26
CA THR A 276 3.31 14.47 -14.38
C THR A 276 1.85 14.08 -14.14
N GLY A 277 1.49 13.86 -12.88
CA GLY A 277 0.13 13.49 -12.46
C GLY A 277 -0.28 12.06 -12.85
N ILE A 278 0.67 11.17 -13.15
CA ILE A 278 0.33 9.83 -13.65
C ILE A 278 -0.40 8.98 -12.61
N ALA A 279 -0.05 9.08 -11.33
CA ALA A 279 -0.74 8.34 -10.27
C ALA A 279 -2.20 8.80 -10.14
N ASN A 280 -2.45 10.11 -10.21
CA ASN A 280 -3.81 10.67 -10.24
C ASN A 280 -4.59 10.18 -11.48
N ARG A 281 -3.93 10.02 -12.63
CA ARG A 281 -4.56 9.46 -13.82
C ARG A 281 -4.98 8.00 -13.62
N LEU A 282 -4.15 7.18 -12.96
CA LEU A 282 -4.50 5.79 -12.60
C LEU A 282 -5.70 5.76 -11.65
N VAL A 283 -5.68 6.57 -10.59
CA VAL A 283 -6.82 6.70 -9.66
C VAL A 283 -8.09 7.09 -10.40
N LYS A 284 -8.05 8.14 -11.24
CA LYS A 284 -9.20 8.57 -12.05
C LYS A 284 -9.71 7.48 -13.01
N ALA A 285 -8.82 6.68 -13.58
CA ALA A 285 -9.21 5.57 -14.44
C ALA A 285 -9.95 4.49 -13.65
N ALA A 286 -9.43 4.10 -12.48
CA ALA A 286 -10.09 3.14 -11.59
C ALA A 286 -11.47 3.63 -11.13
N LEU A 287 -11.60 4.90 -10.73
CA LEU A 287 -12.88 5.48 -10.32
C LEU A 287 -13.91 5.57 -11.46
N LYS A 288 -13.47 5.86 -12.68
CA LYS A 288 -14.35 5.80 -13.87
C LYS A 288 -14.87 4.39 -14.11
N GLU A 289 -14.03 3.38 -13.94
CA GLU A 289 -14.44 1.99 -14.07
C GLU A 289 -15.35 1.54 -12.93
N ALA A 290 -15.07 1.96 -11.69
CA ALA A 290 -15.92 1.73 -10.52
C ALA A 290 -17.34 2.30 -10.72
N THR A 291 -17.43 3.53 -11.22
CA THR A 291 -18.71 4.20 -11.49
C THR A 291 -19.44 3.59 -12.68
N ARG A 292 -18.71 3.17 -13.73
CA ARG A 292 -19.27 2.43 -14.87
C ARG A 292 -19.93 1.12 -14.44
N LYS A 293 -19.27 0.33 -13.57
CA LYS A 293 -19.80 -0.94 -13.04
C LYS A 293 -21.11 -0.78 -12.23
N ARG A 294 -21.39 0.44 -11.74
CA ARG A 294 -22.57 0.76 -10.92
C ARG A 294 -23.54 1.74 -11.58
N GLU A 295 -23.34 2.02 -12.86
CA GLU A 295 -24.20 2.90 -13.67
C GLU A 295 -24.37 4.32 -13.09
N VAL A 296 -23.34 4.82 -12.40
CA VAL A 296 -23.29 6.19 -11.87
C VAL A 296 -22.32 7.03 -12.70
N ARG A 297 -22.58 8.34 -12.83
CA ARG A 297 -21.63 9.22 -13.53
C ARG A 297 -20.47 9.55 -12.61
N TYR A 298 -19.25 9.50 -13.15
CA TYR A 298 -18.03 9.87 -12.43
C TYR A 298 -18.12 11.22 -11.68
N ARG A 299 -18.82 12.21 -12.25
CA ARG A 299 -19.00 13.53 -11.62
C ARG A 299 -19.80 13.46 -10.31
N ASP A 300 -20.77 12.55 -10.23
CA ASP A 300 -21.65 12.40 -9.07
C ASP A 300 -20.91 11.72 -7.91
N LEU A 301 -19.84 10.96 -8.18
CA LEU A 301 -19.01 10.34 -7.14
C LEU A 301 -18.42 11.38 -6.16
N ARG A 302 -18.14 12.60 -6.65
CA ARG A 302 -17.61 13.70 -5.84
C ARG A 302 -18.63 14.29 -4.88
N THR A 303 -19.92 14.16 -5.19
CA THR A 303 -21.02 14.65 -4.34
C THR A 303 -21.46 13.60 -3.32
N ILE A 304 -20.93 12.37 -3.38
CA ILE A 304 -21.22 11.31 -2.43
C ILE A 304 -20.27 11.45 -1.23
N ASP A 305 -20.85 11.45 -0.05
CA ASP A 305 -20.13 11.54 1.21
C ASP A 305 -19.19 10.36 1.45
N ARG A 306 -18.12 10.62 2.21
CA ARG A 306 -17.18 9.60 2.69
C ARG A 306 -17.94 8.55 3.51
N GLY A 307 -17.51 7.29 3.45
CA GLY A 307 -18.24 6.15 4.03
C GLY A 307 -19.38 5.64 3.15
N VAL A 308 -20.22 6.52 2.58
CA VAL A 308 -21.20 6.10 1.56
C VAL A 308 -20.48 5.76 0.25
N ARG A 309 -19.43 6.52 -0.09
CA ARG A 309 -18.57 6.29 -1.25
C ARG A 309 -17.93 4.89 -1.28
N ARG A 310 -17.76 4.26 -0.12
CA ARG A 310 -17.28 2.87 0.01
C ARG A 310 -18.16 1.84 -0.71
N HIS A 311 -19.44 2.18 -0.95
CA HIS A 311 -20.31 1.38 -1.80
C HIS A 311 -19.95 1.46 -3.28
N PHE A 312 -18.95 2.22 -3.71
CA PHE A 312 -18.56 2.35 -5.11
C PHE A 312 -17.15 1.85 -5.37
N HIS A 313 -16.21 2.26 -4.52
CA HIS A 313 -14.80 1.86 -4.57
C HIS A 313 -14.23 1.79 -3.14
N ASP A 314 -13.07 1.15 -2.96
CA ASP A 314 -12.29 1.24 -1.71
C ASP A 314 -11.42 2.50 -1.66
N ASP A 315 -10.76 2.75 -0.54
CA ASP A 315 -9.60 3.62 -0.53
C ASP A 315 -8.60 3.16 -1.61
N ILE A 316 -8.04 4.13 -2.35
CA ILE A 316 -7.07 3.85 -3.40
C ILE A 316 -5.79 4.59 -3.05
N SER A 317 -4.67 3.89 -3.04
CA SER A 317 -3.34 4.48 -2.98
C SER A 317 -2.48 3.96 -4.11
N VAL A 318 -1.80 4.85 -4.82
CA VAL A 318 -0.96 4.52 -5.97
C VAL A 318 0.37 5.23 -5.85
N VAL A 319 1.47 4.50 -6.07
CA VAL A 319 2.83 5.01 -6.22
C VAL A 319 3.42 4.46 -7.51
N VAL A 320 3.83 5.35 -8.42
CA VAL A 320 4.55 5.02 -9.65
C VAL A 320 6.00 5.48 -9.50
N VAL A 321 6.97 4.55 -9.62
CA VAL A 321 8.41 4.83 -9.53
C VAL A 321 9.06 4.57 -10.89
N TYR A 322 9.64 5.60 -11.51
CA TYR A 322 10.33 5.45 -12.80
C TYR A 322 11.76 4.94 -12.61
N LEU A 323 12.12 3.89 -13.35
CA LEU A 323 13.42 3.20 -13.31
C LEU A 323 14.36 3.64 -14.44
N ASP A 324 13.82 4.29 -15.47
CA ASP A 324 14.56 4.69 -16.67
C ASP A 324 15.80 5.53 -16.35
N ARG A 325 16.98 4.93 -16.50
CA ARG A 325 18.30 5.56 -16.35
C ARG A 325 18.77 6.36 -17.57
N HIS A 326 17.99 6.33 -18.66
CA HIS A 326 18.37 6.92 -19.95
C HIS A 326 17.40 8.02 -20.37
N ARG A 327 17.48 9.17 -19.70
CA ARG A 327 17.26 10.46 -20.35
C ARG A 327 17.94 11.58 -19.57
N GLU A 328 19.13 11.90 -20.07
CA GLU A 328 19.88 13.13 -19.88
C GLU A 328 20.45 13.41 -18.47
N ARG A 329 21.76 13.20 -18.37
CA ARG A 329 22.64 14.08 -17.59
C ARG A 329 22.43 15.52 -18.09
N ARG A 330 21.45 16.25 -17.56
CA ARG A 330 21.54 17.71 -17.51
C ARG A 330 22.00 18.10 -16.12
N HIS A 331 23.16 18.74 -16.09
CA HIS A 331 23.71 19.39 -14.91
C HIS A 331 22.69 20.37 -14.34
N THR A 332 22.04 20.01 -13.23
CA THR A 332 21.50 20.99 -12.29
C THR A 332 22.15 20.75 -10.94
N ARG A 333 23.05 21.66 -10.58
CA ARG A 333 23.54 21.79 -9.21
C ARG A 333 22.37 22.30 -8.38
N VAL A 334 21.81 21.43 -7.55
CA VAL A 334 20.99 21.85 -6.40
C VAL A 334 21.68 21.29 -5.17
N ILE A 335 22.16 22.22 -4.34
CA ILE A 335 22.65 21.95 -2.98
C ILE A 335 21.40 21.97 -2.11
N ASP A 336 21.00 20.81 -1.60
CA ASP A 336 20.15 20.74 -0.42
C ASP A 336 20.50 19.48 0.37
N SER A 337 20.61 19.62 1.69
CA SER A 337 21.24 18.70 2.64
C SER A 337 20.21 17.93 3.49
N SER A 338 19.01 17.72 2.97
CA SER A 338 17.90 17.10 3.70
C SER A 338 17.58 15.67 3.22
N SER A 339 17.28 14.80 4.18
CA SER A 339 16.73 13.46 3.96
C SER A 339 15.26 13.62 3.55
N ASN A 340 14.94 13.46 2.27
CA ASN A 340 13.56 13.68 1.80
C ASN A 340 12.72 12.40 1.96
N CYS A 341 11.74 12.45 2.88
CA CYS A 341 10.62 11.54 2.93
C CYS A 341 9.40 12.22 2.27
N THR A 342 8.66 11.50 1.44
CA THR A 342 7.43 12.01 0.83
C THR A 342 6.30 11.03 1.10
N SER A 343 5.28 11.48 1.81
CA SER A 343 4.03 10.73 2.04
C SER A 343 3.03 11.05 0.94
N ALA A 344 2.05 10.16 0.72
CA ALA A 344 1.00 10.35 -0.27
C ALA A 344 0.31 11.70 -0.12
N PRO A 345 0.19 12.50 -1.20
CA PRO A 345 -0.47 13.79 -1.14
C PRO A 345 -1.99 13.63 -1.06
N VAL A 346 -2.59 14.75 -0.63
CA VAL A 346 -4.00 15.06 -0.45
C VAL A 346 -4.96 14.24 -1.34
N ASP A 347 -5.97 13.66 -0.70
CA ASP A 347 -7.12 13.03 -1.33
C ASP A 347 -7.60 13.81 -2.56
N ILE A 348 -7.70 13.14 -3.72
CA ILE A 348 -8.03 13.77 -5.03
C ILE A 348 -9.37 14.53 -5.03
N TYR A 349 -10.21 14.35 -4.01
CA TYR A 349 -11.44 15.10 -3.80
C TYR A 349 -11.23 16.50 -3.18
N SER A 350 -10.06 16.80 -2.60
CA SER A 350 -9.84 18.02 -1.80
C SER A 350 -9.48 19.27 -2.61
N ASN A 351 -8.91 19.15 -3.81
CA ASN A 351 -8.43 20.30 -4.61
C ASN A 351 -9.50 21.01 -5.45
N ALA A 352 -10.78 20.96 -5.07
CA ALA A 352 -11.88 21.57 -5.84
C ALA A 352 -12.55 22.79 -5.18
N HIS A 353 -12.12 23.22 -3.99
CA HIS A 353 -12.71 24.39 -3.31
C HIS A 353 -12.13 25.76 -3.72
N GLN A 354 -11.22 25.83 -4.70
CA GLN A 354 -10.71 27.09 -5.24
C GLN A 354 -11.04 27.25 -6.73
N SER A 355 -12.28 27.64 -7.02
CA SER A 355 -12.66 28.38 -8.24
C SER A 355 -14.16 28.69 -8.17
N VAL A 356 -14.54 29.54 -7.23
CA VAL A 356 -15.72 30.38 -7.39
C VAL A 356 -15.20 31.81 -7.31
N GLU A 357 -14.77 32.35 -8.44
CA GLU A 357 -14.61 33.80 -8.55
C GLU A 357 -16.01 34.43 -8.42
N PRO A 358 -16.18 35.48 -7.59
CA PRO A 358 -17.42 36.21 -7.56
C PRO A 358 -17.57 36.99 -8.87
N LEU A 359 -18.60 36.64 -9.65
CA LEU A 359 -19.06 37.41 -10.79
C LEU A 359 -19.46 38.82 -10.32
N HIS A 360 -18.58 39.78 -10.57
CA HIS A 360 -18.95 41.18 -10.73
C HIS A 360 -19.84 41.33 -11.97
N ALA A 361 -21.08 41.78 -11.79
CA ALA A 361 -21.87 42.47 -12.80
C ALA A 361 -22.86 43.38 -12.07
N TYR A 362 -22.58 44.68 -11.96
CA TYR A 362 -22.81 45.76 -12.93
C TYR A 362 -24.09 46.53 -12.58
N LYS A 363 -23.90 47.84 -12.39
CA LYS A 363 -24.92 48.86 -12.17
C LYS A 363 -26.01 48.82 -13.23
N SER A 364 -27.25 49.00 -12.79
CA SER A 364 -28.23 49.91 -13.40
C SER A 364 -29.07 50.46 -12.25
#